data_AF-A0A245ZRC0-F1
#
_entry.id   AF-A0A245ZRC0-F1
#
_cell.length_a   1.000
_cell.length_b   1.000
_cell.length_c   1.000
_cell.angle_alpha   90.00
_cell.angle_beta   90.00
_cell.angle_gamma   90.00
#
_symmetry.space_group_name_H-M   'P 1'
#
loop_
_entity.id
_entity.type
_entity.pdbx_description
1 polymer ?
#
loop_
_entity_poly.entity_id
_entity_poly.type
_entity_poly.pdbx_seq_one_letter_code
_entity_poly.pdbx_strand_id
1 'polypeptide(L)'
;MATRKTPSEWESIRLEYLAGDDSIREIADRYAISEAAIRKKAKAEGWKRPVRTREPVRTLLPVPRTIAHERPAPSEPATSAQIAEHGRQLVARMFDELDAVTSFQGELETSIEILTGADENGQRYDAMMKAVSLPARSQIVKNLAATLKTINEAAAPQQGKKAAAQERANAVGKKFGSIGAPTAKTIN
;
A
#
# COMPACT_ATOMS: atom_id res chain seq x y z
N MET A 1 28.63 -37.40 5.32
CA MET A 1 29.55 -38.06 6.28
C MET A 1 30.11 -36.99 7.21
N ALA A 2 30.01 -37.16 8.53
CA ALA A 2 30.56 -36.19 9.49
C ALA A 2 32.07 -36.42 9.63
N THR A 3 32.87 -35.66 8.90
CA THR A 3 34.32 -35.64 9.05
C THR A 3 34.68 -35.14 10.45
N ARG A 4 35.42 -35.95 11.19
CA ARG A 4 35.93 -35.56 12.52
C ARG A 4 36.95 -34.44 12.32
N LYS A 5 36.66 -33.29 12.90
CA LYS A 5 37.53 -32.12 12.80
C LYS A 5 38.72 -32.27 13.72
N THR A 6 39.89 -31.95 13.18
CA THR A 6 41.16 -31.95 13.88
C THR A 6 41.14 -30.89 14.99
N PRO A 7 41.96 -31.05 16.06
CA PRO A 7 42.04 -30.06 17.13
C PRO A 7 42.39 -28.65 16.64
N SER A 8 43.23 -28.53 15.60
CA SER A 8 43.60 -27.26 14.97
C SER A 8 42.44 -26.57 14.27
N GLU A 9 41.55 -27.31 13.60
CA GLU A 9 40.34 -26.73 12.99
C GLU A 9 39.38 -26.19 14.05
N TRP A 10 39.30 -26.82 15.23
CA TRP A 10 38.49 -26.31 16.34
C TRP A 10 39.05 -25.02 16.94
N GLU A 11 40.36 -24.84 16.95
CA GLU A 11 41.01 -23.60 17.38
C GLU A 11 40.70 -22.44 16.41
N SER A 12 40.74 -22.69 15.09
CA SER A 12 40.35 -21.68 14.09
C SER A 12 38.87 -21.29 14.21
N ILE A 13 37.98 -22.28 14.37
CA ILE A 13 36.54 -22.01 14.59
C ILE A 13 36.31 -21.22 15.87
N ARG A 14 37.07 -21.51 16.95
CA ARG A 14 37.00 -20.77 18.20
C ARG A 14 37.37 -19.30 18.02
N LEU A 15 38.46 -19.01 17.30
CA LEU A 15 38.90 -17.65 17.04
C LEU A 15 37.87 -16.87 16.22
N GLU A 16 37.34 -17.44 15.15
CA GLU A 16 36.30 -16.82 14.32
C GLU A 16 34.98 -16.61 15.10
N TYR A 17 34.60 -17.58 15.94
CA TYR A 17 33.42 -17.49 16.79
C TYR A 17 33.53 -16.36 17.84
N LEU A 18 34.73 -16.17 18.41
CA LEU A 18 35.01 -15.10 19.38
C LEU A 18 35.16 -13.73 18.71
N ALA A 19 35.75 -13.67 17.51
CA ALA A 19 35.86 -12.45 16.71
C ALA A 19 34.48 -11.86 16.39
N GLY A 20 33.51 -12.73 16.08
CA GLY A 20 32.12 -12.33 15.93
C GLY A 20 31.80 -11.67 14.59
N ASP A 21 32.78 -11.54 13.69
CA ASP A 21 32.65 -10.96 12.35
C ASP A 21 31.85 -11.86 11.39
N ASP A 22 32.07 -13.17 11.40
CA ASP A 22 31.31 -14.09 10.55
C ASP A 22 30.10 -14.67 11.30
N SER A 23 28.98 -14.87 10.61
CA SER A 23 27.82 -15.55 11.20
C SER A 23 28.15 -17.03 11.49
N ILE A 24 27.50 -17.61 12.49
CA ILE A 24 27.75 -19.03 12.87
C ILE A 24 27.47 -19.97 11.69
N ARG A 25 26.55 -19.60 10.79
CA ARG A 25 26.25 -20.33 9.56
C ARG A 25 27.38 -20.26 8.55
N GLU A 26 27.92 -19.07 8.29
CA GLU A 26 29.06 -18.91 7.37
C GLU A 26 30.30 -19.69 7.86
N ILE A 27 30.57 -19.67 9.17
CA ILE A 27 31.64 -20.49 9.76
C ILE A 27 31.35 -21.98 9.57
N ALA A 28 30.11 -22.41 9.84
CA ALA A 28 29.68 -23.79 9.63
C ALA A 28 29.88 -24.26 8.17
N ASP A 29 29.50 -23.43 7.20
CA ASP A 29 29.62 -23.73 5.78
C ASP A 29 31.10 -23.81 5.34
N ARG A 30 31.94 -22.87 5.79
CA ARG A 30 33.39 -22.84 5.49
C ARG A 30 34.11 -24.10 5.97
N TYR A 31 33.76 -24.58 7.16
CA TYR A 31 34.37 -25.77 7.73
C TYR A 31 33.58 -27.06 7.45
N ALA A 32 32.47 -27.01 6.68
CA ALA A 32 31.58 -28.12 6.38
C ALA A 32 31.08 -28.88 7.64
N ILE A 33 30.69 -28.13 8.68
CA ILE A 33 30.18 -28.63 9.96
C ILE A 33 28.77 -28.08 10.17
N SER A 34 27.92 -28.78 10.91
CA SER A 34 26.63 -28.20 11.30
C SER A 34 26.80 -27.06 12.31
N GLU A 35 26.04 -25.97 12.12
CA GLU A 35 25.92 -24.86 13.08
C GLU A 35 25.67 -25.37 14.51
N ALA A 36 24.87 -26.43 14.64
CA ALA A 36 24.55 -27.07 15.93
C ALA A 36 25.80 -27.66 16.63
N ALA A 37 26.77 -28.19 15.90
CA ALA A 37 28.00 -28.72 16.49
C ALA A 37 28.90 -27.60 17.02
N ILE A 38 28.98 -26.47 16.32
CA ILE A 38 29.70 -25.27 16.79
C ILE A 38 29.05 -24.73 18.06
N ARG A 39 27.71 -24.61 18.10
CA ARG A 39 26.98 -24.17 19.31
C ARG A 39 27.16 -25.11 20.49
N LYS A 40 27.17 -26.43 20.27
CA LYS A 40 27.41 -27.43 21.34
C LYS A 40 28.82 -27.31 21.90
N LYS A 41 29.84 -27.15 21.03
CA LYS A 41 31.24 -26.96 21.44
C LYS A 41 31.43 -25.65 22.21
N ALA A 42 30.87 -24.55 21.70
CA ALA A 42 30.88 -23.24 22.35
C ALA A 42 30.24 -23.28 23.75
N LYS A 43 29.13 -24.02 23.93
CA LYS A 43 28.49 -24.19 25.24
C LYS A 43 29.34 -25.04 26.20
N ALA A 44 29.99 -26.10 25.70
CA ALA A 44 30.83 -26.97 26.51
C ALA A 44 32.12 -26.27 26.99
N GLU A 45 32.69 -25.41 26.16
CA GLU A 45 33.93 -24.68 26.44
C GLU A 45 33.72 -23.21 26.88
N GLY A 46 32.46 -22.78 27.02
CA GLY A 46 32.11 -21.45 27.53
C GLY A 46 32.46 -20.28 26.62
N TRP A 47 32.48 -20.46 25.30
CA TRP A 47 32.80 -19.38 24.36
C TRP A 47 31.68 -18.34 24.36
N LYS A 48 32.04 -17.05 24.53
CA LYS A 48 31.11 -15.92 24.53
C LYS A 48 31.32 -15.10 23.27
N ARG A 49 30.33 -15.10 22.37
CA ARG A 49 30.36 -14.29 21.15
C ARG A 49 29.81 -12.88 21.44
N PRO A 50 30.52 -11.79 21.06
CA PRO A 50 29.97 -10.45 21.14
C PRO A 50 28.78 -10.32 20.19
N VAL A 51 27.68 -9.70 20.64
CA VAL A 51 26.53 -9.41 19.78
C VAL A 51 27.01 -8.42 18.72
N ARG A 52 26.88 -8.77 17.43
CA ARG A 52 27.17 -7.85 16.32
C ARG A 52 26.31 -6.60 16.49
N THR A 53 26.91 -5.54 17.02
CA THR A 53 26.36 -4.20 16.89
C THR A 53 26.71 -3.81 15.48
N ARG A 54 25.79 -4.04 14.52
CA ARG A 54 26.00 -3.58 13.15
C ARG A 54 26.20 -2.08 13.21
N GLU A 55 27.43 -1.61 13.02
CA GLU A 55 27.63 -0.23 12.64
C GLU A 55 26.84 -0.01 11.34
N PRO A 56 26.00 1.03 11.25
CA PRO A 56 25.29 1.32 10.02
C PRO A 56 26.35 1.55 8.94
N VAL A 57 26.43 0.62 7.98
CA VAL A 57 27.30 0.75 6.83
C VAL A 57 26.92 2.06 6.16
N ARG A 58 27.81 3.05 6.30
CA ARG A 58 27.73 4.31 5.59
C ARG A 58 27.92 3.94 4.12
N THR A 59 26.83 3.86 3.38
CA THR A 59 26.86 3.71 1.93
C THR A 59 27.72 4.85 1.37
N LEU A 60 28.92 4.54 0.87
CA LEU A 60 29.84 5.50 0.25
C LEU A 60 29.37 5.96 -1.15
N LEU A 61 28.08 5.82 -1.43
CA LEU A 61 27.43 6.41 -2.57
C LEU A 61 26.44 7.45 -2.01
N PRO A 62 26.61 8.74 -2.31
CA PRO A 62 25.51 9.67 -2.20
C PRO A 62 24.44 9.16 -3.15
N VAL A 63 23.44 8.45 -2.63
CA VAL A 63 22.13 8.44 -3.26
C VAL A 63 21.81 9.92 -3.50
N PRO A 64 21.52 10.38 -4.73
CA PRO A 64 21.05 11.73 -4.92
C PRO A 64 19.69 11.84 -4.24
N ARG A 65 19.68 12.09 -2.93
CA ARG A 65 18.54 12.61 -2.19
C ARG A 65 18.46 14.10 -2.49
N THR A 66 18.23 14.40 -3.75
CA THR A 66 17.89 15.74 -4.23
C THR A 66 16.70 15.61 -5.16
N ILE A 67 15.63 15.05 -4.61
CA ILE A 67 14.46 15.91 -4.43
C ILE A 67 14.25 15.90 -2.91
N ALA A 68 14.87 16.87 -2.23
CA ALA A 68 14.21 17.34 -1.04
C ALA A 68 12.83 17.77 -1.54
N HIS A 69 11.80 16.95 -1.29
CA HIS A 69 10.48 17.54 -1.14
C HIS A 69 10.67 18.52 0.01
N GLU A 70 10.95 19.77 -0.35
CA GLU A 70 10.78 20.90 0.53
C GLU A 70 9.46 20.63 1.22
N ARG A 71 9.53 20.36 2.53
CA ARG A 71 8.32 20.11 3.31
C ARG A 71 7.48 21.36 3.04
N PRO A 72 6.35 21.26 2.31
CA PRO A 72 5.60 22.44 2.00
C PRO A 72 5.32 23.12 3.34
N ALA A 73 5.62 24.41 3.41
CA ALA A 73 5.24 25.26 4.54
C ALA A 73 3.82 24.88 4.96
N PRO A 74 3.46 24.90 6.26
CA PRO A 74 2.18 24.39 6.74
C PRO A 74 1.05 24.98 5.90
N SER A 75 0.60 24.20 4.93
CA SER A 75 -0.35 24.62 3.93
C SER A 75 -1.67 24.73 4.66
N GLU A 76 -2.37 25.85 4.46
CA GLU A 76 -3.72 26.02 4.99
C GLU A 76 -4.54 24.74 4.76
N PRO A 77 -5.36 24.32 5.74
CA PRO A 77 -6.12 23.08 5.61
C PRO A 77 -6.91 23.12 4.30
N ALA A 78 -6.63 22.17 3.42
CA ALA A 78 -7.26 22.12 2.10
C ALA A 78 -8.78 22.16 2.25
N THR A 79 -9.43 23.07 1.54
CA THR A 79 -10.88 23.18 1.52
C THR A 79 -11.50 21.90 0.93
N SER A 80 -12.73 21.59 1.30
CA SER A 80 -13.47 20.45 0.72
C SER A 80 -13.56 20.53 -0.81
N ALA A 81 -13.63 21.75 -1.36
CA ALA A 81 -13.63 21.98 -2.80
C ALA A 81 -12.29 21.60 -3.46
N GLN A 82 -11.16 21.96 -2.85
CA GLN A 82 -9.82 21.60 -3.33
C GLN A 82 -9.58 20.09 -3.25
N ILE A 83 -10.02 19.45 -2.16
CA ILE A 83 -9.91 17.99 -1.99
C ILE A 83 -10.74 17.28 -3.07
N ALA A 84 -11.95 17.76 -3.34
CA ALA A 84 -12.81 17.19 -4.37
C ALA A 84 -12.22 17.36 -5.77
N GLU A 85 -11.62 18.51 -6.08
CA GLU A 85 -10.97 18.75 -7.36
C GLU A 85 -9.77 17.83 -7.56
N HIS A 86 -8.89 17.73 -6.57
CA HIS A 86 -7.76 16.79 -6.61
C HIS A 86 -8.25 15.34 -6.76
N GLY A 87 -9.33 14.97 -6.07
CA GLY A 87 -9.95 13.66 -6.21
C GLY A 87 -10.45 13.38 -7.63
N ARG A 88 -11.12 14.34 -8.28
CA ARG A 88 -11.56 14.21 -9.68
C ARG A 88 -10.39 14.02 -10.63
N GLN A 89 -9.33 14.80 -10.47
CA GLN A 89 -8.12 14.71 -11.31
C GLN A 89 -7.40 13.37 -11.13
N LEU A 90 -7.35 12.83 -9.92
CA LEU A 90 -6.79 11.50 -9.69
C LEU A 90 -7.63 10.41 -10.36
N VAL A 91 -8.96 10.46 -10.20
CA VAL A 91 -9.86 9.49 -10.85
C VAL A 91 -9.74 9.54 -12.37
N ALA A 92 -9.63 10.75 -12.97
CA ALA A 92 -9.43 10.89 -14.41
C ALA A 92 -8.15 10.20 -14.90
N ARG A 93 -7.02 10.43 -14.24
CA ARG A 93 -5.75 9.76 -14.59
C ARG A 93 -5.83 8.24 -14.43
N MET A 94 -6.56 7.74 -13.43
CA MET A 94 -6.77 6.30 -13.26
C MET A 94 -7.66 5.71 -14.37
N PHE A 95 -8.61 6.49 -14.93
CA PHE A 95 -9.34 6.06 -16.12
C PHE A 95 -8.42 6.00 -17.35
N ASP A 96 -7.53 6.97 -17.54
CA ASP A 96 -6.56 6.95 -18.64
C ASP A 96 -5.63 5.73 -18.55
N GLU A 97 -5.19 5.36 -17.34
CA GLU A 97 -4.40 4.15 -17.11
C GLU A 97 -5.19 2.89 -17.46
N LEU A 98 -6.45 2.79 -17.05
CA LEU A 98 -7.30 1.64 -17.38
C LEU A 98 -7.59 1.53 -18.88
N ASP A 99 -7.70 2.65 -19.58
CA ASP A 99 -7.83 2.69 -21.03
C ASP A 99 -6.57 2.14 -21.72
N ALA A 100 -5.39 2.57 -21.25
CA ALA A 100 -4.12 2.03 -21.73
C ALA A 100 -3.98 0.53 -21.45
N VAL A 101 -4.27 0.06 -20.23
CA VAL A 101 -4.23 -1.38 -19.90
C VAL A 101 -5.21 -2.18 -20.77
N THR A 102 -6.38 -1.60 -21.09
CA THR A 102 -7.37 -2.27 -21.95
C THR A 102 -6.93 -2.29 -23.42
N SER A 103 -6.26 -1.24 -23.89
CA SER A 103 -5.78 -1.13 -25.26
C SER A 103 -4.56 -2.03 -25.53
N PHE A 104 -3.65 -2.13 -24.56
CA PHE A 104 -2.40 -2.90 -24.67
C PHE A 104 -2.46 -4.26 -23.97
N GLN A 105 -3.66 -4.80 -23.76
CA GLN A 105 -3.87 -6.04 -22.99
C GLN A 105 -3.02 -7.20 -23.49
N GLY A 106 -2.98 -7.45 -24.81
CA GLY A 106 -2.21 -8.57 -25.37
C GLY A 106 -0.70 -8.41 -25.20
N GLU A 107 -0.19 -7.19 -25.32
CA GLU A 107 1.23 -6.87 -25.10
C GLU A 107 1.61 -7.04 -23.63
N LEU A 108 0.72 -6.67 -22.72
CA LEU A 108 0.90 -6.88 -21.29
C LEU A 108 0.92 -8.37 -20.95
N GLU A 109 -0.01 -9.17 -21.47
CA GLU A 109 -0.05 -10.62 -21.26
C GLU A 109 1.23 -11.29 -21.80
N THR A 110 1.66 -10.91 -23.00
CA THR A 110 2.91 -11.41 -23.60
C THR A 110 4.13 -11.01 -22.76
N SER A 111 4.18 -9.78 -22.28
CA SER A 111 5.27 -9.30 -21.43
C SER A 111 5.31 -10.04 -20.09
N ILE A 112 4.15 -10.32 -19.50
CA ILE A 112 4.05 -11.12 -18.27
C ILE A 112 4.60 -12.52 -18.51
N GLU A 113 4.17 -13.20 -19.58
CA GLU A 113 4.65 -14.54 -19.93
C GLU A 113 6.17 -14.59 -20.09
N ILE A 114 6.75 -13.64 -20.84
CA ILE A 114 8.21 -13.55 -21.05
C ILE A 114 8.93 -13.33 -19.71
N LEU A 115 8.45 -12.40 -18.89
CA LEU A 115 9.09 -12.04 -17.63
C LEU A 115 8.99 -13.16 -16.58
N THR A 116 7.96 -14.01 -16.63
CA THR A 116 7.76 -15.10 -15.65
C THR A 116 8.11 -16.48 -16.18
N GLY A 117 8.51 -16.61 -17.45
CA GLY A 117 8.76 -17.91 -18.08
C GLY A 117 9.87 -18.76 -17.44
N ALA A 118 10.80 -18.13 -16.71
CA ALA A 118 11.88 -18.81 -15.99
C ALA A 118 11.58 -19.04 -14.50
N ASP A 119 10.39 -18.69 -14.02
CA ASP A 119 10.05 -18.83 -12.60
C ASP A 119 9.85 -20.32 -12.24
N GLU A 120 10.38 -20.72 -11.08
CA GLU A 120 10.20 -22.08 -10.56
C GLU A 120 8.75 -22.38 -10.17
N ASN A 121 7.94 -21.34 -9.89
CA ASN A 121 6.54 -21.47 -9.56
C ASN A 121 5.68 -20.44 -10.31
N GLY A 122 4.45 -20.83 -10.64
CA GLY A 122 3.51 -19.98 -11.38
C GLY A 122 2.88 -18.84 -10.58
N GLN A 123 3.23 -18.65 -9.30
CA GLN A 123 2.51 -17.69 -8.45
C GLN A 123 2.66 -16.25 -8.95
N ARG A 124 3.85 -15.88 -9.44
CA ARG A 124 4.08 -14.54 -9.99
C ARG A 124 3.29 -14.32 -11.28
N TYR A 125 3.31 -15.29 -12.18
CA TYR A 125 2.51 -15.28 -13.42
C TYR A 125 1.02 -15.11 -13.10
N ASP A 126 0.47 -15.96 -12.24
CA ASP A 126 -0.96 -15.93 -11.87
C ASP A 126 -1.37 -14.59 -11.25
N ALA A 127 -0.53 -14.04 -10.36
CA ALA A 127 -0.79 -12.75 -9.74
C ALA A 127 -0.78 -11.60 -10.75
N MET A 128 0.17 -11.59 -11.69
CA MET A 128 0.27 -10.57 -12.74
C MET A 128 -0.88 -10.69 -13.75
N MET A 129 -1.17 -11.89 -14.24
CA MET A 129 -2.29 -12.14 -15.15
C MET A 129 -3.63 -11.76 -14.52
N LYS A 130 -3.82 -12.07 -13.23
CA LYS A 130 -5.01 -11.64 -12.49
C LYS A 130 -5.13 -10.12 -12.41
N ALA A 131 -4.04 -9.40 -12.19
CA ALA A 131 -4.04 -7.94 -12.07
C ALA A 131 -4.45 -7.26 -13.39
N VAL A 132 -3.99 -7.79 -14.53
CA VAL A 132 -4.38 -7.26 -15.86
C VAL A 132 -5.69 -7.84 -16.37
N SER A 133 -6.34 -8.77 -15.67
CA SER A 133 -7.53 -9.46 -16.18
C SER A 133 -8.76 -8.55 -16.34
N LEU A 134 -9.67 -8.91 -17.27
CA LEU A 134 -10.92 -8.18 -17.48
C LEU A 134 -11.79 -8.05 -16.19
N PRO A 135 -11.96 -9.10 -15.36
CA PRO A 135 -12.66 -8.96 -14.09
C PRO A 135 -12.02 -7.93 -13.15
N ALA A 136 -10.68 -7.87 -13.09
CA ALA A 136 -9.99 -6.88 -12.28
C ALA A 136 -10.24 -5.46 -12.83
N ARG A 137 -10.02 -5.22 -14.13
CA ARG A 137 -10.22 -3.90 -14.75
C ARG A 137 -11.66 -3.40 -14.61
N SER A 138 -12.65 -4.25 -14.89
CA SER A 138 -14.07 -3.88 -14.78
C SER A 138 -14.48 -3.51 -13.34
N GLN A 139 -13.94 -4.22 -12.34
CA GLN A 139 -14.18 -3.88 -10.94
C GLN A 139 -13.54 -2.54 -10.55
N ILE A 140 -12.35 -2.23 -11.06
CA ILE A 140 -11.70 -0.93 -10.82
C ILE A 140 -12.52 0.20 -11.45
N VAL A 141 -12.98 0.05 -12.70
CA VAL A 141 -13.86 1.04 -13.38
C VAL A 141 -15.11 1.32 -12.54
N LYS A 142 -15.78 0.27 -12.05
CA LYS A 142 -16.97 0.40 -11.20
C LYS A 142 -16.66 1.18 -9.91
N ASN A 143 -15.53 0.88 -9.27
CA ASN A 143 -15.11 1.55 -8.05
C ASN A 143 -14.80 3.03 -8.32
N LEU A 144 -14.07 3.35 -9.39
CA LEU A 144 -13.76 4.73 -9.77
C LEU A 144 -15.02 5.54 -10.09
N ALA A 145 -16.00 4.96 -10.79
CA ALA A 145 -17.27 5.61 -11.06
C ALA A 145 -18.04 5.91 -9.76
N ALA A 146 -18.04 4.98 -8.79
CA ALA A 146 -18.63 5.20 -7.47
C ALA A 146 -17.89 6.30 -6.69
N THR A 147 -16.56 6.29 -6.70
CA THR A 147 -15.72 7.32 -6.08
C THR A 147 -16.01 8.70 -6.67
N LEU A 148 -16.09 8.82 -8.00
CA LEU A 148 -16.40 10.07 -8.68
C LEU A 148 -17.77 10.61 -8.28
N LYS A 149 -18.78 9.74 -8.20
CA LYS A 149 -20.11 10.10 -7.71
C LYS A 149 -20.05 10.66 -6.28
N THR A 150 -19.36 9.97 -5.37
CA THR A 150 -19.21 10.44 -3.98
C THR A 150 -18.49 11.78 -3.89
N ILE A 151 -17.43 11.99 -4.67
CA ILE A 151 -16.71 13.27 -4.74
C ILE A 151 -17.64 14.40 -5.19
N ASN A 152 -18.43 14.16 -6.24
CA ASN A 152 -19.36 15.17 -6.76
C ASN A 152 -20.49 15.48 -5.78
N GLU A 153 -21.00 14.48 -5.05
CA GLU A 153 -22.00 14.67 -4.00
C GLU A 153 -21.45 15.44 -2.78
N ALA A 154 -20.20 15.18 -2.40
CA ALA A 154 -19.53 15.84 -1.28
C ALA A 154 -19.14 17.29 -1.59
N ALA A 155 -18.81 17.58 -2.86
CA ALA A 155 -18.46 18.92 -3.34
C ALA A 155 -19.69 19.81 -3.63
N ALA A 156 -20.87 19.21 -3.82
CA ALA A 156 -22.08 19.96 -4.10
C ALA A 156 -22.45 20.87 -2.91
N PRO A 157 -22.80 22.16 -3.15
CA PRO A 157 -23.21 23.04 -2.07
C PRO A 157 -24.44 22.48 -1.35
N GLN A 158 -24.30 22.23 -0.05
CA GLN A 158 -25.35 21.72 0.86
C GLN A 158 -26.64 22.58 0.84
N GLN A 159 -26.56 23.81 0.31
CA GLN A 159 -27.70 24.70 0.12
C GLN A 159 -28.77 24.09 -0.78
N GLY A 160 -28.43 23.31 -1.81
CA GLY A 160 -29.44 22.72 -2.71
C GLY A 160 -30.34 21.69 -2.02
N LYS A 161 -29.78 20.83 -1.15
CA LYS A 161 -30.56 19.82 -0.42
C LYS A 161 -31.38 20.43 0.72
N LYS A 162 -30.85 21.42 1.45
CA LYS A 162 -31.61 22.15 2.48
C LYS A 162 -32.67 23.07 1.89
N ALA A 163 -32.37 23.80 0.80
CA ALA A 163 -33.36 24.63 0.12
C ALA A 163 -34.47 23.80 -0.52
N ALA A 164 -34.15 22.68 -1.19
CA ALA A 164 -35.18 21.80 -1.75
C ALA A 164 -36.02 21.10 -0.67
N ALA A 165 -35.44 20.76 0.49
CA ALA A 165 -36.20 20.25 1.63
C ALA A 165 -37.11 21.33 2.25
N GLN A 166 -36.61 22.56 2.37
CA GLN A 166 -37.37 23.70 2.87
C GLN A 166 -38.50 24.12 1.93
N GLU A 167 -38.28 24.12 0.62
CA GLU A 167 -39.31 24.37 -0.39
C GLU A 167 -40.40 23.30 -0.37
N ARG A 168 -40.03 22.02 -0.26
CA ARG A 168 -41.00 20.92 -0.09
C ARG A 168 -41.79 21.07 1.21
N ALA A 169 -41.15 21.40 2.32
CA ALA A 169 -41.82 21.66 3.59
C ALA A 169 -42.78 22.85 3.50
N ASN A 170 -42.35 23.95 2.87
CA ASN A 170 -43.18 25.14 2.64
C ASN A 170 -44.36 24.86 1.70
N ALA A 171 -44.18 24.04 0.66
CA ALA A 171 -45.25 23.64 -0.25
C ALA A 171 -46.32 22.78 0.44
N VAL A 172 -45.91 21.88 1.33
CA VAL A 172 -46.84 21.10 2.18
C VAL A 172 -47.57 22.02 3.15
N GLY A 173 -46.86 22.94 3.82
CA GLY A 173 -47.48 23.92 4.73
C GLY A 173 -48.52 24.82 4.06
N LYS A 174 -48.29 25.24 2.80
CA LYS A 174 -49.29 26.00 2.01
C LYS A 174 -50.52 25.18 1.64
N LYS A 175 -50.37 23.88 1.37
CA LYS A 175 -51.48 22.98 1.02
C LYS A 175 -52.42 22.73 2.19
N PHE A 176 -51.95 22.92 3.42
CA PHE A 176 -52.73 22.78 4.66
C PHE A 176 -52.96 24.11 5.39
N GLY A 177 -52.72 25.25 4.72
CA GLY A 177 -52.97 26.58 5.27
C GLY A 177 -54.45 26.79 5.61
N SER A 178 -54.69 27.38 6.78
CA SER A 178 -55.98 27.53 7.48
C SER A 178 -57.20 27.71 6.56
N ILE A 179 -58.09 26.72 6.58
CA ILE A 179 -59.49 26.90 6.17
C ILE A 179 -60.06 27.98 7.11
N GLY A 180 -60.21 29.20 6.59
CA GLY A 180 -60.77 30.33 7.33
C GLY A 180 -62.15 29.97 7.89
N ALA A 181 -62.41 30.39 9.13
CA ALA A 181 -63.67 30.14 9.81
C ALA A 181 -64.87 30.62 8.97
N PRO A 182 -65.96 29.84 8.86
CA PRO A 182 -67.11 30.23 8.06
C PRO A 182 -67.75 31.48 8.66
N THR A 183 -67.79 32.56 7.88
CA THR A 183 -68.47 33.81 8.25
C THR A 183 -69.97 33.54 8.29
N ALA A 184 -70.54 33.48 9.50
CA ALA A 184 -71.99 33.44 9.69
C ALA A 184 -72.58 34.78 9.23
N LYS A 185 -73.39 34.74 8.16
CA LYS A 185 -74.23 35.89 7.76
C LYS A 185 -75.31 36.07 8.82
N THR A 186 -75.23 37.15 9.59
CA THR A 186 -76.36 37.68 10.37
C THR A 186 -77.40 38.23 9.41
N ILE A 187 -78.59 37.64 9.45
CA ILE A 187 -79.80 38.09 8.76
C ILE A 187 -80.47 39.13 9.66
N ASN A 188 -80.69 40.34 9.14
CA ASN A 188 -81.65 41.31 9.65
C ASN A 188 -82.47 41.80 8.46
#